data_AF-A0A2M7BUY5-F1
#
_entry.id   AF-A0A2M7BUY5-F1
#
_cell.length_a   1.000
_cell.length_b   1.000
_cell.length_c   1.000
_cell.angle_alpha   90.00
_cell.angle_beta   90.00
_cell.angle_gamma   90.00
#
_symmetry.space_group_name_H-M   'P 1'
#
loop_
_entity.id
_entity.type
_entity.pdbx_description
1 polymer ?
#
loop_
_entity_poly.entity_id
_entity_poly.type
_entity_poly.pdbx_seq_one_letter_code
_entity_poly.pdbx_strand_id
1 'polypeptide(L)'
;MYYPFYICLGLLPSFVWLSFYLKKDKHPEPNSMVLKIFFYGMLLAPLAIILELFFIWLLNPQFSLSALLTQTSQNSFLKVILAATLIPALVEEYLKYGVVKLKILKHSVFDEPVDAMLYCIIAGLGFAAVENLLILFKGLSFQEAFITIGLRFLGATLVHALASGIVGYWLALALLYSQRRKKLIVSGLAIAIVFHSCYNYLTVNLFNQISPSQKIIFLSTIIFLLVFVSLVVSYCFRKLKKQQAICKIPV
;
A
#
# COMPACT_ATOMS: atom_id res chain seq x y z
N MET A 1 -18.43 22.15 -12.01
CA MET A 1 -17.88 20.78 -11.90
C MET A 1 -16.38 20.87 -11.72
N TYR A 2 -15.84 20.43 -10.58
CA TYR A 2 -14.42 20.53 -10.24
C TYR A 2 -13.64 19.23 -10.56
N TYR A 3 -14.06 18.48 -11.59
CA TYR A 3 -13.47 17.16 -11.89
C TYR A 3 -11.96 17.19 -12.17
N PRO A 4 -11.42 18.12 -12.99
CA PRO A 4 -9.98 18.20 -13.19
C PRO A 4 -9.22 18.47 -11.87
N PHE A 5 -9.80 19.30 -11.00
CA PHE A 5 -9.23 19.59 -9.69
C PHE A 5 -9.20 18.36 -8.78
N TYR A 6 -10.28 17.56 -8.72
CA TYR A 6 -10.30 16.31 -7.95
C TYR A 6 -9.30 15.27 -8.47
N ILE A 7 -9.08 15.21 -9.78
CA ILE A 7 -8.04 14.36 -10.35
C ILE A 7 -6.66 14.80 -9.86
N CYS A 8 -6.33 16.09 -9.99
CA CYS A 8 -5.05 16.62 -9.51
C CYS A 8 -4.88 16.39 -8.00
N LEU A 9 -5.92 16.67 -7.21
CA LEU A 9 -5.88 16.53 -5.76
C LEU A 9 -5.69 15.06 -5.33
N GLY A 10 -6.35 14.11 -5.99
CA GLY A 10 -6.24 12.68 -5.67
C GLY A 10 -4.87 12.08 -6.00
N LEU A 11 -4.25 12.54 -7.09
CA LEU A 11 -2.92 12.07 -7.52
C LEU A 11 -1.77 12.70 -6.73
N LEU A 12 -1.96 13.92 -6.22
CA LEU A 12 -0.91 14.72 -5.58
C LEU A 12 -0.18 13.97 -4.43
N PRO A 13 -0.86 13.32 -3.47
CA PRO A 13 -0.19 12.57 -2.41
C PRO A 13 0.81 11.53 -2.93
N SER A 14 0.39 10.75 -3.94
CA SER A 14 1.21 9.69 -4.50
C SER A 14 2.44 10.25 -5.22
N PHE A 15 2.29 11.36 -5.95
CA PHE A 15 3.42 12.01 -6.63
C PHE A 15 4.42 12.65 -5.66
N VAL A 16 3.94 13.22 -4.54
CA VAL A 16 4.83 13.78 -3.51
C VAL A 16 5.68 12.68 -2.87
N TRP A 17 5.06 11.57 -2.45
CA TRP A 17 5.80 10.43 -1.90
C TRP A 17 6.70 9.75 -2.95
N LEU A 18 6.24 9.63 -4.19
CA LEU A 18 7.05 9.09 -5.28
C LEU A 18 8.33 9.91 -5.47
N SER A 19 8.19 11.23 -5.53
CA SER A 19 9.33 12.16 -5.64
C SER A 19 10.29 12.05 -4.45
N PHE A 20 9.77 11.79 -3.24
CA PHE A 20 10.60 11.57 -2.05
C PHE A 20 11.40 10.26 -2.15
N TYR A 21 10.78 9.15 -2.58
CA TYR A 21 11.46 7.85 -2.64
C TYR A 21 12.41 7.72 -3.84
N LEU A 22 12.11 8.32 -4.99
CA LEU A 22 13.03 8.33 -6.14
C LEU A 22 14.35 9.03 -5.79
N LYS A 23 14.32 10.07 -4.94
CA LYS A 23 15.55 10.72 -4.42
C LYS A 23 16.39 9.83 -3.51
N LYS A 24 15.86 8.67 -3.06
CA LYS A 24 16.65 7.70 -2.30
C LYS A 24 17.47 6.79 -3.20
N ASP A 25 17.25 6.79 -4.50
CA ASP A 25 18.06 6.03 -5.43
C ASP A 25 19.41 6.71 -5.68
N LYS A 26 20.48 5.92 -5.84
CA LYS A 26 21.78 6.42 -6.31
C LYS A 26 21.92 6.32 -7.82
N HIS A 27 21.23 5.37 -8.45
CA HIS A 27 21.30 5.05 -9.87
C HIS A 27 19.90 5.23 -10.47
N PRO A 28 19.49 6.48 -10.80
CA PRO A 28 18.11 6.80 -11.07
C PRO A 28 17.43 5.88 -12.09
N GLU A 29 16.35 5.25 -11.66
CA GLU A 29 15.48 4.46 -12.53
C GLU A 29 14.97 5.25 -13.74
N PRO A 30 14.87 4.64 -14.93
CA PRO A 30 14.36 5.32 -16.12
C PRO A 30 12.89 5.70 -15.93
N ASN A 31 12.57 6.98 -16.20
CA ASN A 31 11.22 7.54 -16.04
C ASN A 31 10.13 6.71 -16.72
N SER A 32 10.43 6.09 -17.86
CA SER A 32 9.48 5.23 -18.58
C SER A 32 9.11 3.98 -17.78
N MET A 33 10.05 3.40 -17.01
CA MET A 33 9.77 2.23 -16.18
C MET A 33 9.05 2.63 -14.89
N VAL A 34 9.44 3.75 -14.28
CA VAL A 34 8.72 4.33 -13.14
C VAL A 34 7.25 4.56 -13.49
N LEU A 35 6.96 5.22 -14.62
CA LEU A 35 5.59 5.47 -15.07
C LEU A 35 4.83 4.18 -15.40
N LYS A 36 5.48 3.20 -16.03
CA LYS A 36 4.86 1.90 -16.33
C LYS A 36 4.46 1.16 -15.05
N ILE A 37 5.34 1.05 -14.06
CA ILE A 37 5.05 0.34 -12.81
C ILE A 37 4.00 1.11 -11.99
N PHE A 38 4.06 2.44 -11.97
CA PHE A 38 3.03 3.26 -11.33
C PHE A 38 1.66 3.00 -11.96
N PHE A 39 1.57 3.00 -13.30
CA PHE A 39 0.33 2.73 -14.03
C PHE A 39 -0.17 1.30 -13.80
N TYR A 40 0.73 0.30 -13.75
CA TYR A 40 0.31 -1.04 -13.34
C TYR A 40 -0.23 -1.08 -11.92
N GLY A 41 0.36 -0.34 -10.98
CA GLY A 41 -0.19 -0.14 -9.65
C GLY A 41 -1.61 0.43 -9.67
N MET A 42 -1.86 1.42 -10.53
CA MET A 42 -3.20 1.98 -10.74
C MET A 42 -4.19 0.92 -11.25
N LEU A 43 -3.79 0.10 -12.22
CA LEU A 43 -4.65 -0.98 -12.76
C LEU A 43 -4.93 -2.09 -11.75
N LEU A 44 -4.04 -2.32 -10.78
CA LEU A 44 -4.26 -3.30 -9.72
C LEU A 44 -5.33 -2.88 -8.72
N ALA A 45 -5.55 -1.59 -8.48
CA ALA A 45 -6.55 -1.11 -7.54
C ALA A 45 -8.00 -1.56 -7.86
N PRO A 46 -8.55 -1.35 -9.08
CA PRO A 46 -9.88 -1.87 -9.41
C PRO A 46 -9.92 -3.41 -9.41
N LEU A 47 -8.82 -4.08 -9.79
CA LEU A 47 -8.74 -5.54 -9.70
C LEU A 47 -8.79 -6.04 -8.26
N ALA A 48 -8.11 -5.36 -7.34
CA ALA A 48 -8.10 -5.67 -5.91
C ALA A 48 -9.52 -5.57 -5.33
N ILE A 49 -10.23 -4.48 -5.63
CA ILE A 49 -11.63 -4.29 -5.20
C ILE A 49 -12.49 -5.48 -5.65
N ILE A 50 -12.37 -5.93 -6.91
CA ILE A 50 -13.13 -7.08 -7.41
C ILE A 50 -12.79 -8.36 -6.62
N LEU A 51 -11.51 -8.61 -6.37
CA LEU A 51 -11.06 -9.79 -5.63
C LEU A 51 -11.46 -9.73 -4.15
N GLU A 52 -11.37 -8.57 -3.52
CA GLU A 52 -11.81 -8.34 -2.14
C GLU A 52 -13.30 -8.63 -1.99
N LEU A 53 -14.14 -8.10 -2.89
CA LEU A 53 -15.57 -8.38 -2.92
C LEU A 53 -15.86 -9.87 -3.10
N PHE A 54 -15.12 -10.54 -3.99
CA PHE A 54 -15.24 -11.97 -4.20
C PHE A 54 -14.88 -12.78 -2.95
N PHE A 55 -13.78 -12.46 -2.26
CA PHE A 55 -13.38 -13.15 -1.03
C PHE A 55 -14.34 -12.88 0.14
N ILE A 56 -14.85 -11.65 0.27
CA ILE A 56 -15.86 -11.31 1.27
C ILE A 56 -17.15 -12.11 1.02
N TRP A 57 -17.59 -12.19 -0.24
CA TRP A 57 -18.75 -12.99 -0.63
C TRP A 57 -18.54 -14.49 -0.35
N LEU A 58 -17.35 -15.03 -0.64
CA LEU A 58 -17.02 -16.44 -0.37
C LEU A 58 -17.14 -16.80 1.12
N LEU A 59 -16.71 -15.90 2.01
CA LEU A 59 -16.77 -16.11 3.45
C LEU A 59 -18.17 -15.88 4.04
N ASN A 60 -18.99 -15.04 3.39
CA ASN A 60 -20.36 -14.76 3.79
C ASN A 60 -21.27 -14.66 2.56
N PRO A 61 -21.75 -15.77 1.98
CA PRO A 61 -22.53 -15.74 0.74
C PRO A 61 -23.87 -14.99 0.83
N GLN A 62 -24.39 -14.84 2.06
CA GLN A 62 -25.58 -14.04 2.36
C GLN A 62 -25.30 -12.53 2.43
N PHE A 63 -24.03 -12.13 2.27
CA PHE A 63 -23.63 -10.73 2.29
C PHE A 63 -24.17 -10.03 1.04
N SER A 64 -25.16 -9.16 1.22
CA SER A 64 -25.71 -8.38 0.11
C SER A 64 -24.77 -7.22 -0.26
N LEU A 65 -24.66 -6.92 -1.56
CA LEU A 65 -23.88 -5.77 -2.03
C LEU A 65 -24.41 -4.45 -1.45
N SER A 66 -25.72 -4.39 -1.15
CA SER A 66 -26.35 -3.25 -0.48
C SER A 66 -25.84 -3.05 0.96
N ALA A 67 -25.56 -4.12 1.71
CA ALA A 67 -24.97 -4.05 3.04
C ALA A 67 -23.51 -3.53 3.03
N LEU A 68 -22.83 -3.56 1.87
CA LEU A 68 -21.51 -2.96 1.70
C LEU A 68 -21.57 -1.43 1.61
N LEU A 69 -22.68 -0.90 1.07
CA LEU A 69 -22.91 0.54 0.89
C LEU A 69 -23.58 1.18 2.10
N THR A 70 -24.45 0.43 2.78
CA THR A 70 -25.07 0.85 4.05
C THR A 70 -24.26 0.27 5.19
N GLN A 71 -23.31 1.04 5.76
CA GLN A 71 -22.63 0.68 7.00
C GLN A 71 -23.65 0.55 8.15
N THR A 72 -24.36 -0.57 8.23
CA THR A 72 -25.27 -0.85 9.33
C THR A 72 -24.46 -1.34 10.52
N SER A 73 -24.68 -0.67 11.65
CA SER A 73 -23.93 -0.66 12.92
C SER A 73 -23.86 -1.98 13.71
N GLN A 74 -24.15 -3.13 13.12
CA GLN A 74 -24.18 -4.43 13.80
C GLN A 74 -23.17 -5.43 13.20
N ASN A 75 -21.93 -5.01 12.99
CA ASN A 75 -20.89 -5.93 12.55
C ASN A 75 -20.21 -6.57 13.76
N SER A 76 -20.25 -7.91 13.82
CA SER A 76 -19.46 -8.68 14.77
C SER A 76 -17.96 -8.38 14.59
N PHE A 77 -17.22 -8.35 15.69
CA PHE A 77 -15.77 -8.08 15.71
C PHE A 77 -14.99 -8.87 14.64
N LEU A 78 -15.35 -10.14 14.44
CA LEU A 78 -14.77 -11.01 13.42
C LEU A 78 -15.03 -10.54 11.98
N LYS A 79 -16.22 -9.99 11.68
CA LYS A 79 -16.54 -9.46 10.35
C LYS A 79 -15.70 -8.22 10.03
N VAL A 80 -15.48 -7.34 11.01
CA VAL A 80 -14.65 -6.14 10.82
C VAL A 80 -13.20 -6.53 10.56
N ILE A 81 -12.63 -7.43 11.37
CA ILE A 81 -11.24 -7.88 11.19
C ILE A 81 -11.06 -8.54 9.82
N LEU A 82 -11.91 -9.49 9.46
CA LEU A 82 -11.73 -10.23 8.21
C LEU A 82 -12.03 -9.35 6.99
N ALA A 83 -13.22 -8.77 6.90
CA ALA A 83 -13.68 -8.10 5.69
C ALA A 83 -13.11 -6.69 5.50
N ALA A 84 -12.88 -5.92 6.56
CA ALA A 84 -12.43 -4.53 6.45
C ALA A 84 -10.93 -4.34 6.70
N THR A 85 -10.21 -5.36 7.16
CA THR A 85 -8.78 -5.21 7.51
C THR A 85 -7.88 -6.25 6.85
N LEU A 86 -8.11 -7.54 7.10
CA LEU A 86 -7.17 -8.59 6.70
C LEU A 86 -7.30 -8.94 5.21
N ILE A 87 -8.52 -9.10 4.70
CA ILE A 87 -8.75 -9.47 3.30
C ILE A 87 -8.24 -8.37 2.34
N PRO A 88 -8.57 -7.08 2.54
CA PRO A 88 -8.01 -6.01 1.71
C PRO A 88 -6.48 -6.02 1.73
N ALA A 89 -5.88 -5.98 2.93
CA ALA A 89 -4.42 -6.00 3.07
C ALA A 89 -3.77 -7.21 2.39
N LEU A 90 -4.36 -8.41 2.51
CA LEU A 90 -3.85 -9.62 1.87
C LEU A 90 -3.89 -9.52 0.35
N VAL A 91 -5.05 -9.17 -0.21
CA VAL A 91 -5.25 -9.07 -1.66
C VAL A 91 -4.32 -8.01 -2.25
N GLU A 92 -4.33 -6.83 -1.65
CA GLU A 92 -3.56 -5.69 -2.11
C GLU A 92 -2.05 -5.94 -2.11
N GLU A 93 -1.49 -6.37 -0.98
CA GLU A 93 -0.03 -6.57 -0.87
C GLU A 93 0.44 -7.70 -1.79
N TYR A 94 -0.37 -8.74 -1.97
CA TYR A 94 -0.06 -9.83 -2.90
C TYR A 94 -0.08 -9.37 -4.37
N LEU A 95 -1.07 -8.57 -4.77
CA LEU A 95 -1.16 -8.02 -6.13
C LEU A 95 0.00 -7.08 -6.44
N LYS A 96 0.32 -6.13 -5.53
CA LYS A 96 1.44 -5.19 -5.67
C LYS A 96 2.77 -5.95 -5.80
N TYR A 97 2.99 -6.96 -4.96
CA TYR A 97 4.14 -7.85 -5.10
C TYR A 97 4.17 -8.57 -6.45
N GLY A 98 3.02 -9.12 -6.87
CA GLY A 98 2.88 -9.90 -8.10
C GLY A 98 3.30 -9.13 -9.34
N VAL A 99 2.92 -7.85 -9.45
CA VAL A 99 3.29 -7.06 -10.64
C VAL A 99 4.79 -6.78 -10.73
N VAL A 100 5.44 -6.48 -9.60
CA VAL A 100 6.91 -6.30 -9.57
C VAL A 100 7.62 -7.61 -9.90
N LYS A 101 7.15 -8.72 -9.31
CA LYS A 101 7.68 -10.07 -9.61
C LYS A 101 7.64 -10.39 -11.10
N LEU A 102 6.55 -10.04 -11.77
CA LEU A 102 6.33 -10.37 -13.19
C LEU A 102 7.00 -9.39 -14.15
N LYS A 103 7.03 -8.09 -13.83
CA LYS A 103 7.47 -7.03 -14.76
C LYS A 103 8.90 -6.57 -14.56
N ILE A 104 9.45 -6.67 -13.34
CA ILE A 104 10.75 -6.07 -12.99
C ILE A 104 11.83 -7.11 -12.78
N LEU A 105 11.56 -8.21 -12.08
CA LEU A 105 12.63 -9.14 -11.64
C LEU A 105 13.46 -9.78 -12.77
N LYS A 106 12.97 -9.76 -14.01
CA LYS A 106 13.69 -10.26 -15.20
C LYS A 106 14.11 -9.15 -16.16
N HIS A 107 13.83 -7.89 -15.81
CA HIS A 107 14.10 -6.75 -16.66
C HIS A 107 15.54 -6.27 -16.43
N SER A 108 16.23 -5.84 -17.49
CA SER A 108 17.64 -5.44 -17.43
C SER A 108 17.90 -4.17 -16.62
N VAL A 109 16.85 -3.40 -16.36
CA VAL A 109 16.88 -2.17 -15.56
C VAL A 109 17.00 -2.47 -14.06
N PHE A 110 16.61 -3.67 -13.63
CA PHE A 110 16.80 -4.09 -12.25
C PHE A 110 18.25 -4.53 -12.04
N ASP A 111 19.07 -3.67 -11.45
CA ASP A 111 20.51 -3.89 -11.28
C ASP A 111 21.00 -3.71 -9.83
N GLU A 112 20.21 -3.09 -8.95
CA GLU A 112 20.51 -2.96 -7.53
C GLU A 112 19.48 -3.64 -6.60
N PRO A 113 19.91 -4.14 -5.42
CA PRO A 113 18.97 -4.63 -4.42
C PRO A 113 17.95 -3.59 -3.94
N VAL A 114 18.29 -2.29 -4.02
CA VAL A 114 17.42 -1.18 -3.58
C VAL A 114 16.22 -1.01 -4.51
N ASP A 115 16.37 -1.33 -5.79
CA ASP A 115 15.33 -1.26 -6.82
C ASP A 115 14.12 -2.09 -6.44
N ALA A 116 14.32 -3.21 -5.73
CA ALA A 116 13.22 -4.05 -5.26
C ALA A 116 12.30 -3.28 -4.29
N MET A 117 12.88 -2.42 -3.43
CA MET A 117 12.10 -1.51 -2.60
C MET A 117 11.43 -0.42 -3.44
N LEU A 118 12.17 0.22 -4.35
CA LEU A 118 11.66 1.32 -5.16
C LEU A 118 10.50 0.89 -6.05
N TYR A 119 10.64 -0.19 -6.82
CA TYR A 119 9.59 -0.67 -7.70
C TYR A 119 8.34 -1.16 -6.98
N CYS A 120 8.49 -1.79 -5.80
CA CYS A 120 7.34 -2.10 -4.96
C CYS A 120 6.65 -0.81 -4.48
N ILE A 121 7.39 0.17 -3.99
CA ILE A 121 6.84 1.47 -3.55
C ILE A 121 6.13 2.18 -4.71
N ILE A 122 6.70 2.18 -5.92
CA ILE A 122 6.10 2.78 -7.11
C ILE A 122 4.76 2.11 -7.42
N ALA A 123 4.68 0.77 -7.38
CA ALA A 123 3.44 0.04 -7.57
C ALA A 123 2.40 0.38 -6.48
N GLY A 124 2.83 0.44 -5.21
CA GLY A 124 1.98 0.82 -4.08
C GLY A 124 1.44 2.26 -4.18
N LEU A 125 2.25 3.22 -4.63
CA LEU A 125 1.83 4.61 -4.80
C LEU A 125 0.86 4.79 -5.98
N GLY A 126 1.03 4.02 -7.06
CA GLY A 126 0.05 3.94 -8.15
C GLY A 126 -1.28 3.39 -7.68
N PHE A 127 -1.26 2.34 -6.84
CA PHE A 127 -2.45 1.79 -6.21
C PHE A 127 -3.16 2.84 -5.33
N ALA A 128 -2.41 3.50 -4.44
CA ALA A 128 -2.93 4.54 -3.54
C ALA A 128 -3.54 5.72 -4.31
N ALA A 129 -3.01 6.05 -5.49
CA ALA A 129 -3.51 7.12 -6.33
C ALA A 129 -4.95 6.85 -6.79
N VAL A 130 -5.25 5.62 -7.20
CA VAL A 130 -6.60 5.23 -7.60
C VAL A 130 -7.56 5.23 -6.41
N GLU A 131 -7.14 4.74 -5.24
CA GLU A 131 -7.99 4.82 -4.06
C GLU A 131 -8.33 6.27 -3.65
N ASN A 132 -7.35 7.17 -3.72
CA ASN A 132 -7.57 8.58 -3.45
C ASN A 132 -8.62 9.16 -4.40
N LEU A 133 -8.52 8.84 -5.71
CA LEU A 133 -9.49 9.25 -6.71
C LEU A 133 -10.88 8.66 -6.40
N LEU A 134 -10.98 7.36 -6.14
CA LEU A 134 -12.24 6.70 -5.82
C LEU A 134 -12.95 7.34 -4.63
N ILE A 135 -12.20 7.79 -3.62
CA ILE A 135 -12.77 8.48 -2.46
C ILE A 135 -13.27 9.88 -2.82
N LEU A 136 -12.52 10.65 -3.60
CA LEU A 136 -12.95 11.99 -4.03
C LEU A 136 -14.20 11.96 -4.91
N PHE A 137 -14.32 10.93 -5.75
CA PHE A 137 -15.47 10.75 -6.64
C PHE A 137 -16.74 10.24 -5.92
N LYS A 138 -16.72 10.05 -4.58
CA LYS A 138 -17.91 9.77 -3.78
C LYS A 138 -18.84 10.98 -3.58
N GLY A 139 -18.54 12.12 -4.19
CA GLY A 139 -19.38 13.32 -4.11
C GLY A 139 -19.07 14.23 -2.91
N LEU A 140 -17.85 14.20 -2.40
CA LEU A 140 -17.40 15.07 -1.31
C LEU A 140 -17.46 16.55 -1.71
N SER A 141 -17.80 17.43 -0.75
CA SER A 141 -17.59 18.87 -0.90
C SER A 141 -16.11 19.20 -1.03
N PHE A 142 -15.79 20.40 -1.53
CA PHE A 142 -14.39 20.82 -1.70
C PHE A 142 -13.59 20.79 -0.38
N GLN A 143 -14.19 21.26 0.71
CA GLN A 143 -13.55 21.29 2.02
C GLN A 143 -13.30 19.87 2.55
N GLU A 144 -14.29 18.98 2.43
CA GLU A 144 -14.14 17.57 2.81
C GLU A 144 -13.08 16.89 1.96
N ALA A 145 -13.09 17.07 0.64
CA ALA A 145 -12.10 16.53 -0.28
C ALA A 145 -10.67 16.92 0.13
N PHE A 146 -10.44 18.21 0.45
CA PHE A 146 -9.13 18.70 0.86
C PHE A 146 -8.67 18.07 2.18
N ILE A 147 -9.54 18.04 3.20
CA ILE A 147 -9.24 17.43 4.51
C ILE A 147 -8.97 15.93 4.35
N THR A 148 -9.85 15.22 3.63
CA THR A 148 -9.72 13.77 3.38
C THR A 148 -8.41 13.44 2.69
N ILE A 149 -8.01 14.21 1.67
CA ILE A 149 -6.74 13.97 0.97
C ILE A 149 -5.53 14.30 1.84
N GLY A 150 -5.60 15.35 2.67
CA GLY A 150 -4.55 15.63 3.65
C GLY A 150 -4.34 14.47 4.64
N LEU A 151 -5.44 13.91 5.16
CA LEU A 151 -5.40 12.74 6.04
C LEU A 151 -4.86 11.50 5.32
N ARG A 152 -5.28 11.28 4.06
CA ARG A 152 -4.79 10.14 3.26
C ARG A 152 -3.31 10.28 2.90
N PHE A 153 -2.81 11.50 2.66
CA PHE A 153 -1.40 11.75 2.40
C PHE A 153 -0.50 11.28 3.56
N LEU A 154 -0.87 11.64 4.80
CA LEU A 154 -0.11 11.24 5.99
C LEU A 154 -0.42 9.82 6.48
N GLY A 155 -1.60 9.29 6.13
CA GLY A 155 -2.06 7.97 6.50
C GLY A 155 -1.97 6.96 5.36
N ALA A 156 -3.11 6.69 4.71
CA ALA A 156 -3.26 5.60 3.75
C ALA A 156 -2.21 5.59 2.64
N THR A 157 -1.93 6.72 1.98
CA THR A 157 -0.91 6.79 0.91
C THR A 157 0.48 6.44 1.44
N LEU A 158 0.83 6.88 2.64
CA LEU A 158 2.09 6.51 3.29
C LEU A 158 2.11 5.01 3.64
N VAL A 159 0.99 4.42 4.06
CA VAL A 159 0.89 2.97 4.34
C VAL A 159 1.17 2.14 3.09
N HIS A 160 0.60 2.48 1.93
CA HIS A 160 0.91 1.76 0.70
C HIS A 160 2.41 1.81 0.38
N ALA A 161 3.03 2.98 0.53
CA ALA A 161 4.47 3.11 0.33
C ALA A 161 5.28 2.27 1.33
N LEU A 162 4.96 2.35 2.62
CA LEU A 162 5.69 1.64 3.67
C LEU A 162 5.51 0.12 3.58
N ALA A 163 4.29 -0.37 3.39
CA ALA A 163 3.98 -1.79 3.26
C ALA A 163 4.67 -2.38 2.02
N SER A 164 4.58 -1.69 0.88
CA SER A 164 5.29 -2.10 -0.33
C SER A 164 6.82 -2.03 -0.17
N GLY A 165 7.32 -1.04 0.57
CA GLY A 165 8.75 -0.95 0.93
C GLY A 165 9.23 -2.12 1.78
N ILE A 166 8.41 -2.60 2.72
CA ILE A 166 8.68 -3.83 3.49
C ILE A 166 8.77 -5.02 2.54
N VAL A 167 7.76 -5.23 1.70
CA VAL A 167 7.76 -6.33 0.71
C VAL A 167 9.01 -6.27 -0.16
N GLY A 168 9.35 -5.10 -0.68
CA GLY A 168 10.53 -4.89 -1.52
C GLY A 168 11.85 -5.17 -0.80
N TYR A 169 11.97 -4.83 0.49
CA TYR A 169 13.17 -5.15 1.27
C TYR A 169 13.36 -6.67 1.41
N TRP A 170 12.29 -7.39 1.76
CA TRP A 170 12.36 -8.84 1.89
C TRP A 170 12.52 -9.54 0.54
N LEU A 171 11.99 -8.97 -0.54
CA LEU A 171 12.25 -9.41 -1.90
C LEU A 171 13.74 -9.25 -2.26
N ALA A 172 14.36 -8.11 -1.94
CA ALA A 172 15.80 -7.92 -2.13
C ALA A 172 16.62 -8.98 -1.40
N LEU A 173 16.29 -9.24 -0.12
CA LEU A 173 16.95 -10.31 0.64
C LEU A 173 16.72 -11.69 0.03
N ALA A 174 15.52 -11.96 -0.50
CA ALA A 174 15.20 -13.23 -1.15
C ALA A 174 16.01 -13.46 -2.44
N LEU A 175 16.42 -12.39 -3.12
CA LEU A 175 17.31 -12.43 -4.28
C LEU A 175 18.77 -12.63 -3.87
N LEU A 176 19.21 -11.98 -2.78
CA LEU A 176 20.57 -12.14 -2.24
C LEU A 176 20.80 -13.53 -1.61
N TYR A 177 19.78 -14.11 -0.98
CA TYR A 177 19.86 -15.38 -0.25
C TYR A 177 18.94 -16.45 -0.87
N SER A 178 19.31 -16.94 -2.05
CA SER A 178 18.52 -17.87 -2.87
C SER A 178 18.05 -19.13 -2.12
N GLN A 179 18.86 -19.67 -1.22
CA GLN A 179 18.54 -20.85 -0.40
C GLN A 179 17.31 -20.67 0.51
N ARG A 180 16.97 -19.42 0.86
CA ARG A 180 15.84 -19.08 1.74
C ARG A 180 14.78 -18.23 1.01
N ARG A 181 14.83 -18.15 -0.33
CA ARG A 181 14.01 -17.26 -1.16
C ARG A 181 12.52 -17.31 -0.82
N LYS A 182 11.92 -18.50 -0.79
CA LYS A 182 10.49 -18.68 -0.48
C LYS A 182 10.14 -18.18 0.93
N LYS A 183 10.94 -18.54 1.93
CA LYS A 183 10.73 -18.14 3.33
C LYS A 183 10.80 -16.62 3.47
N LEU A 184 11.78 -15.97 2.83
CA LEU A 184 11.96 -14.52 2.89
C LEU A 184 10.80 -13.76 2.23
N ILE A 185 10.33 -14.21 1.06
CA ILE A 185 9.16 -13.62 0.39
C ILE A 185 7.91 -13.74 1.26
N VAL A 186 7.64 -14.94 1.81
CA VAL A 186 6.48 -15.17 2.69
C VAL A 186 6.57 -14.30 3.95
N SER A 187 7.75 -14.19 4.57
CA SER A 187 7.95 -13.31 5.73
C SER A 187 7.70 -11.84 5.38
N GLY A 188 8.19 -11.37 4.23
CA GLY A 188 7.96 -9.99 3.79
C GLY A 188 6.49 -9.66 3.57
N LEU A 189 5.78 -10.53 2.85
CA LEU A 189 4.34 -10.41 2.65
C LEU A 189 3.58 -10.48 3.97
N ALA A 190 3.89 -11.43 4.85
CA ALA A 190 3.23 -11.56 6.14
C ALA A 190 3.40 -10.30 7.01
N ILE A 191 4.62 -9.74 7.09
CA ILE A 191 4.88 -8.51 7.85
C ILE A 191 4.13 -7.32 7.24
N ALA A 192 4.13 -7.17 5.92
CA ALA A 192 3.42 -6.09 5.25
C ALA A 192 1.90 -6.21 5.43
N ILE A 193 1.33 -7.40 5.29
CA ILE A 193 -0.10 -7.68 5.49
C ILE A 193 -0.50 -7.38 6.93
N VAL A 194 0.30 -7.80 7.93
CA VAL A 194 0.02 -7.49 9.34
C VAL A 194 0.06 -5.99 9.58
N PHE A 195 1.10 -5.29 9.11
CA PHE A 195 1.20 -3.84 9.24
C PHE A 195 0.01 -3.11 8.62
N HIS A 196 -0.33 -3.45 7.38
CA HIS A 196 -1.44 -2.83 6.66
C HIS A 196 -2.79 -3.16 7.32
N SER A 197 -3.02 -4.41 7.73
CA SER A 197 -4.22 -4.81 8.48
C SER A 197 -4.35 -4.05 9.80
N CYS A 198 -3.24 -3.86 10.54
CA CYS A 198 -3.24 -3.07 11.77
C CYS A 198 -3.64 -1.61 11.48
N TYR A 199 -3.11 -0.99 10.43
CA TYR A 199 -3.53 0.35 10.04
C TYR A 199 -5.02 0.43 9.68
N ASN A 200 -5.52 -0.52 8.88
CA ASN A 200 -6.93 -0.59 8.51
C ASN A 200 -7.83 -0.74 9.74
N TYR A 201 -7.45 -1.62 10.66
CA TYR A 201 -8.17 -1.80 11.93
C TYR A 201 -8.22 -0.53 12.76
N LEU A 202 -7.08 0.14 12.96
CA LEU A 202 -7.02 1.37 13.73
C LEU A 202 -7.87 2.48 13.09
N THR A 203 -7.83 2.57 11.76
CA THR A 203 -8.57 3.59 10.99
C THR A 203 -10.08 3.35 11.02
N VAL A 204 -10.54 2.12 10.83
CA VAL A 204 -11.96 1.76 10.94
C VAL A 204 -12.50 2.13 12.33
N ASN A 205 -11.77 1.81 13.39
CA ASN A 205 -12.19 2.13 14.75
C ASN A 205 -12.13 3.63 15.08
N LEU A 206 -11.18 4.37 14.51
CA LEU A 206 -11.08 5.83 14.68
C LEU A 206 -12.36 6.55 14.17
N PHE A 207 -12.93 6.07 13.07
CA PHE A 207 -14.11 6.66 12.43
C PHE A 207 -15.46 6.10 12.92
N ASN A 208 -15.45 5.08 13.78
CA ASN A 208 -16.66 4.59 14.45
C ASN A 208 -17.19 5.61 15.50
N GLN A 209 -18.43 5.43 15.96
CA GLN A 209 -19.05 6.26 17.01
C GLN A 209 -18.48 5.95 18.41
N ILE A 210 -17.18 6.20 18.59
CA ILE A 210 -16.44 6.02 19.84
C ILE A 210 -16.28 7.35 20.59
N SER A 211 -15.93 7.27 21.89
CA SER A 211 -15.77 8.46 22.72
C SER A 211 -14.57 9.33 22.26
N PRO A 212 -14.58 10.65 22.53
CA PRO A 212 -13.47 11.54 22.14
C PRO A 212 -12.10 11.10 22.68
N SER A 213 -12.05 10.60 23.92
CA SER A 213 -10.82 10.08 24.52
C SER A 213 -10.28 8.85 23.79
N GLN A 214 -11.16 7.95 23.35
CA GLN A 214 -10.78 6.81 22.53
C GLN A 214 -10.22 7.25 21.17
N LYS A 215 -10.81 8.26 20.52
CA LYS A 215 -10.30 8.78 19.24
C LYS A 215 -8.85 9.29 19.35
N ILE A 216 -8.53 9.98 20.45
CA ILE A 216 -7.17 10.46 20.71
C ILE A 216 -6.19 9.28 20.83
N ILE A 217 -6.58 8.20 21.52
CA ILE A 217 -5.76 6.99 21.67
C ILE A 217 -5.53 6.31 20.32
N PHE A 218 -6.59 6.13 19.50
CA PHE A 218 -6.44 5.54 18.17
C PHE A 218 -5.54 6.39 17.27
N LEU A 219 -5.73 7.71 17.27
CA LEU A 219 -4.92 8.64 16.48
C LEU A 219 -3.43 8.62 16.91
N SER A 220 -3.15 8.66 18.21
CA SER A 220 -1.76 8.59 18.71
C SER A 220 -1.11 7.24 18.39
N THR A 221 -1.88 6.15 18.44
CA THR A 221 -1.41 4.81 18.04
C THR A 221 -1.09 4.73 16.55
N ILE A 222 -1.93 5.32 15.69
CA ILE A 222 -1.67 5.39 14.23
C ILE A 222 -0.38 6.20 13.97
N ILE A 223 -0.23 7.37 14.58
CA ILE A 223 0.96 8.21 14.40
C ILE A 223 2.22 7.44 14.84
N PHE A 224 2.19 6.82 16.02
CA PHE A 224 3.29 6.00 16.51
C PHE A 224 3.64 4.87 15.55
N LEU A 225 2.63 4.11 15.08
CA LEU A 225 2.81 3.02 14.14
C LEU A 225 3.47 3.49 12.84
N LEU A 226 2.99 4.57 12.24
CA LEU A 226 3.50 5.09 10.97
C LEU A 226 4.92 5.64 11.12
N VAL A 227 5.22 6.34 12.21
CA VAL A 227 6.58 6.82 12.51
C VAL A 227 7.53 5.65 12.71
N PHE A 228 7.15 4.66 13.53
CA PHE A 228 7.96 3.47 13.79
C PHE A 228 8.29 2.73 12.48
N VAL A 229 7.28 2.44 11.66
CA VAL A 229 7.49 1.73 10.39
C VAL A 229 8.27 2.57 9.38
N SER A 230 8.08 3.90 9.36
CA SER A 230 8.91 4.81 8.54
C SER A 230 10.38 4.73 8.91
N LEU A 231 10.71 4.66 10.21
CA LEU A 231 12.09 4.48 10.68
C LEU A 231 12.65 3.11 10.26
N VAL A 232 11.85 2.04 10.39
CA VAL A 232 12.23 0.69 9.94
C VAL A 232 12.52 0.66 8.44
N VAL A 233 11.61 1.17 7.60
CA VAL A 233 11.80 1.24 6.14
C VAL A 233 13.01 2.10 5.78
N SER A 234 13.22 3.22 6.49
CA SER A 234 14.41 4.05 6.31
C SER A 234 15.71 3.29 6.64
N TYR A 235 15.71 2.49 7.70
CA TYR A 235 16.82 1.60 8.05
C TYR A 235 17.04 0.52 6.97
N CYS A 236 15.97 -0.11 6.47
CA CYS A 236 16.01 -1.09 5.38
C CYS A 236 16.69 -0.53 4.12
N PHE A 237 16.32 0.68 3.70
CA PHE A 237 17.00 1.38 2.59
C PHE A 237 18.50 1.55 2.86
N ARG A 238 18.89 2.04 4.05
CA ARG A 238 20.30 2.23 4.40
C ARG A 238 21.09 0.92 4.39
N LYS A 239 20.45 -0.19 4.80
CA LYS A 239 21.07 -1.51 4.83
C LYS A 239 21.28 -2.08 3.42
N LEU A 240 20.29 -1.97 2.53
CA LEU A 240 20.41 -2.45 1.16
C LEU A 240 21.42 -1.64 0.33
N LYS A 241 21.50 -0.32 0.55
CA LYS A 241 22.51 0.55 -0.09
C LYS A 241 23.98 0.17 0.19
N LYS A 242 24.23 -0.70 1.16
CA LYS A 242 25.57 -1.23 1.48
C LYS A 242 25.87 -2.56 0.77
N GLN A 243 24.87 -3.18 0.13
CA GLN A 243 25.04 -4.42 -0.62
C GLN A 243 25.54 -4.10 -2.03
N GLN A 244 26.32 -5.00 -2.63
CA GLN A 244 26.81 -4.84 -4.00
C GLN A 244 25.66 -5.03 -5.01
N ALA A 245 25.76 -4.36 -6.16
CA ALA A 245 24.84 -4.53 -7.29
C ALA A 245 24.78 -5.99 -7.75
N ILE A 246 23.58 -6.48 -8.07
CA ILE A 246 23.39 -7.89 -8.43
C ILE A 246 23.61 -8.01 -9.94
N CYS A 247 24.85 -8.29 -10.36
CA CYS A 247 25.17 -8.34 -11.79
C CYS A 247 24.44 -9.45 -12.58
N LYS A 248 23.97 -10.54 -11.96
CA LYS A 248 23.06 -11.53 -12.57
C LYS A 248 22.25 -12.26 -11.51
N ILE A 249 20.92 -12.21 -11.61
CA ILE A 249 20.04 -13.09 -10.82
C ILE A 249 20.05 -14.47 -11.50
N PRO A 250 20.46 -15.55 -10.83
CA PRO A 250 20.11 -16.89 -11.28
C PRO A 250 18.60 -17.03 -11.12
N VAL A 251 17.87 -16.87 -12.22
CA VAL A 251 16.40 -16.98 -12.27
C VAL A 251 15.96 -18.40 -12.00
#